data_AF-A0A009PRG2-F1
#
_entry.id   AF-A0A009PRG2-F1
#
_cell.length_a   1.000
_cell.length_b   1.000
_cell.length_c   1.000
_cell.angle_alpha   90.00
_cell.angle_beta   90.00
_cell.angle_gamma   90.00
#
_symmetry.space_group_name_H-M   'P 1'
#
loop_
_entity.id
_entity.type
_entity.pdbx_description
1 polymer ?
#
loop_
_entity_poly.entity_id
_entity_poly.type
_entity_poly.pdbx_seq_one_letter_code
_entity_poly.pdbx_strand_id
1 'polypeptide(L)'
;MSEFKVGDYVVHPKFSNKGLYKIYEMSGSITKVQLMPNGRKSYSFESDIRHATPEEIAAGHRIDKPSNSGELETLDKLENHISPNCKVEDV
;
A
#
# COMPACT_ATOMS: atom_id res chain seq x y z
N MET A 1 14.86 0.46 -24.82
CA MET A 1 15.05 -0.80 -24.08
C MET A 1 14.02 -0.75 -22.97
N SER A 2 13.00 -1.60 -22.99
CA SER A 2 11.99 -1.57 -21.91
C SER A 2 12.66 -1.95 -20.60
N GLU A 3 12.58 -1.05 -19.63
CA GLU A 3 13.18 -1.22 -18.30
C GLU A 3 12.40 -2.22 -17.44
N PHE A 4 11.20 -2.61 -17.89
CA PHE A 4 10.28 -3.49 -17.18
C PHE A 4 10.26 -4.89 -17.79
N LYS A 5 10.04 -5.91 -16.95
CA LYS A 5 9.85 -7.31 -17.36
C LYS A 5 8.57 -7.89 -16.78
N VAL A 6 8.06 -8.93 -17.44
CA VAL A 6 6.95 -9.73 -16.90
C VAL A 6 7.37 -10.33 -15.56
N GLY A 7 6.53 -10.15 -14.55
CA GLY A 7 6.76 -10.55 -13.18
C GLY A 7 7.16 -9.42 -12.24
N ASP A 8 7.57 -8.26 -12.76
CA ASP A 8 7.92 -7.11 -11.90
C ASP A 8 6.72 -6.52 -11.19
N TYR A 9 7.01 -5.98 -10.01
CA TYR A 9 6.07 -5.24 -9.20
C TYR A 9 6.23 -3.75 -9.48
N VAL A 10 5.11 -3.09 -9.78
CA VAL A 10 5.04 -1.68 -10.15
C VAL A 10 3.95 -0.98 -9.36
N VAL A 11 4.14 0.32 -9.17
CA VAL A 11 3.17 1.20 -8.51
C VAL A 11 2.93 2.42 -9.38
N HIS A 12 1.75 3.00 -9.23
CA HIS A 12 1.34 4.18 -9.96
C HIS A 12 1.50 5.42 -9.07
N PRO A 13 2.52 6.27 -9.24
CA PRO A 13 2.74 7.44 -8.37
C PRO A 13 1.66 8.52 -8.55
N LYS A 14 1.17 8.73 -9.78
CA LYS A 14 0.17 9.76 -10.10
C LYS A 14 -1.26 9.40 -9.69
N PHE A 15 -1.53 8.13 -9.39
CA PHE A 15 -2.87 7.67 -9.07
C PHE A 15 -3.08 7.64 -7.56
N SER A 16 -4.29 7.97 -7.10
CA SER A 16 -4.68 7.87 -5.68
C SER A 16 -4.77 6.43 -5.18
N ASN A 17 -4.75 5.44 -6.08
CA ASN A 17 -4.74 4.03 -5.72
C ASN A 17 -3.35 3.64 -5.20
N LYS A 18 -3.28 3.28 -3.92
CA LYS A 18 -2.09 2.71 -3.28
C LYS A 18 -1.88 1.22 -3.60
N GLY A 19 -2.40 0.77 -4.74
CA GLY A 19 -2.34 -0.62 -5.16
C GLY A 19 -0.94 -1.03 -5.60
N LEU A 20 -0.52 -2.23 -5.22
CA LEU A 20 0.65 -2.88 -5.81
C LEU A 20 0.22 -3.67 -7.05
N TYR A 21 0.86 -3.41 -8.18
CA TYR A 21 0.52 -4.05 -9.44
C TYR A 21 1.66 -4.97 -9.87
N LYS A 22 1.32 -6.12 -10.48
CA LYS A 22 2.28 -7.06 -11.05
C LYS A 22 2.13 -7.11 -12.55
N ILE A 23 3.23 -6.96 -13.29
CA ILE A 23 3.23 -7.11 -14.74
C ILE A 23 3.05 -8.60 -15.06
N TYR A 24 2.03 -8.95 -15.83
CA TYR A 24 1.84 -10.34 -16.28
C TYR A 24 2.03 -10.50 -17.78
N GLU A 25 1.91 -9.42 -18.56
CA GLU A 25 2.09 -9.47 -20.00
C GLU A 25 2.53 -8.09 -20.51
N MET A 26 3.46 -8.06 -21.47
CA MET A 26 3.89 -6.84 -22.15
C MET A 26 3.64 -7.01 -23.65
N SER A 27 2.92 -6.07 -24.25
CA SER A 27 2.61 -6.07 -25.68
C SER A 27 3.03 -4.72 -26.28
N GLY A 28 4.29 -4.66 -26.73
CA GLY A 28 4.90 -3.45 -27.26
C GLY A 28 4.85 -2.30 -26.26
N SER A 29 4.03 -1.28 -26.54
CA SER A 29 3.89 -0.07 -25.72
C SER A 29 2.89 -0.21 -24.56
N ILE A 30 2.11 -1.29 -24.51
CA ILE A 30 1.07 -1.51 -23.50
C ILE A 30 1.55 -2.59 -22.53
N THR A 31 1.64 -2.22 -21.25
CA THR A 31 1.96 -3.15 -20.16
C THR A 31 0.67 -3.58 -19.49
N LYS A 32 0.37 -4.88 -19.48
CA LYS A 32 -0.78 -5.41 -18.75
C LYS A 32 -0.35 -5.75 -17.33
N VAL A 33 -1.03 -5.12 -16.39
CA VAL A 33 -0.73 -5.25 -14.98
C VAL A 33 -1.92 -5.84 -14.22
N GLN A 34 -1.63 -6.54 -13.14
CA GLN A 34 -2.63 -7.12 -12.26
C GLN A 34 -2.47 -6.52 -10.87
N LEU A 35 -3.53 -5.90 -10.36
CA LEU A 35 -3.58 -5.39 -8.99
C LEU A 35 -3.57 -6.55 -7.99
N MET A 36 -2.63 -6.57 -7.06
CA MET A 36 -2.68 -7.41 -5.88
C MET A 36 -3.35 -6.66 -4.72
N PRO A 37 -4.20 -7.31 -3.89
CA PRO A 37 -4.52 -8.75 -3.86
C PRO A 37 -5.74 -9.15 -4.71
N ASN A 38 -6.51 -8.20 -5.23
CA ASN A 38 -7.81 -8.47 -5.87
C ASN A 38 -7.74 -9.13 -7.25
N GLY A 39 -6.56 -9.28 -7.86
CA GLY A 39 -6.38 -9.87 -9.18
C GLY A 39 -6.97 -9.04 -10.33
N ARG A 40 -7.36 -7.79 -10.07
CA ARG A 40 -7.95 -6.89 -11.09
C ARG A 40 -6.94 -6.61 -12.19
N LYS A 41 -7.28 -6.93 -13.44
CA LYS A 41 -6.46 -6.65 -14.62
C LYS A 41 -6.63 -5.20 -15.02
N SER A 42 -5.53 -4.51 -15.26
CA SER A 42 -5.46 -3.13 -15.73
C SER A 42 -4.43 -3.02 -16.85
N TYR A 43 -4.51 -1.92 -17.60
CA TYR A 43 -3.54 -1.56 -18.62
C TYR A 43 -2.79 -0.33 -18.13
N SER A 44 -1.47 -0.36 -18.26
CA SER A 44 -0.59 0.71 -17.81
C SER A 44 0.45 1.01 -18.87
N PHE A 45 0.85 2.27 -18.91
CA PHE A 45 1.96 2.73 -19.74
C PHE A 45 3.22 2.79 -18.91
N GLU A 46 4.35 2.48 -19.55
CA GLU A 46 5.70 2.56 -18.96
C GLU A 46 5.96 3.94 -18.34
N SER A 47 5.46 5.00 -18.98
CA SER A 47 5.60 6.40 -18.54
C SER A 47 4.84 6.78 -17.26
N ASP A 48 3.85 5.98 -16.86
CA ASP A 48 2.96 6.27 -15.71
C ASP A 48 3.14 5.28 -14.55
N ILE A 49 4.07 4.34 -14.67
CA ILE A 49 4.42 3.36 -13.64
C ILE A 49 5.86 3.55 -13.18
N ARG A 50 6.14 3.16 -11.94
CA ARG A 50 7.51 3.02 -11.41
C ARG A 50 7.69 1.64 -10.80
N HIS A 51 8.93 1.17 -10.76
CA HIS A 51 9.29 -0.02 -9.99
C HIS A 51 8.89 0.16 -8.52
N ALA A 52 8.21 -0.85 -7.97
CA ALA A 52 7.89 -0.90 -6.56
C ALA A 52 9.18 -1.11 -5.75
N THR A 53 9.28 -0.43 -4.62
CA THR A 53 10.38 -0.68 -3.68
C THR A 53 10.17 -2.03 -2.97
N PRO A 54 11.25 -2.70 -2.51
CA PRO A 54 11.11 -3.96 -1.77
C PRO A 54 10.23 -3.82 -0.52
N GLU A 55 10.22 -2.65 0.13
CA GLU A 55 9.33 -2.35 1.25
C GLU A 55 7.85 -2.37 0.83
N GLU A 56 7.52 -1.77 -0.31
CA GLU A 56 6.15 -1.80 -0.88
C GLU A 56 5.72 -3.20 -1.31
N ILE A 57 6.66 -4.01 -1.81
CA ILE A 57 6.41 -5.40 -2.19
C ILE A 57 6.12 -6.25 -0.95
N ALA A 58 6.92 -6.09 0.12
CA ALA A 58 6.72 -6.78 1.39
C ALA A 58 5.40 -6.37 2.06
N ALA A 59 5.04 -5.09 1.98
CA ALA A 59 3.78 -4.58 2.50
C ALA A 59 2.56 -4.96 1.64
N GLY A 60 2.77 -5.30 0.36
CA GLY A 60 1.71 -5.60 -0.60
C GLY A 60 0.90 -4.37 -1.04
N HIS A 61 1.37 -3.16 -0.74
CA HIS A 61 0.71 -1.89 -1.08
C HIS A 61 1.73 -0.75 -1.19
N ARG A 62 1.35 0.33 -1.89
CA ARG A 62 2.15 1.55 -2.01
C ARG A 62 2.26 2.22 -0.64
N ILE A 63 3.48 2.31 -0.14
CA ILE A 63 3.81 3.03 1.08
C ILE A 63 4.07 4.47 0.66
N ASP A 64 3.02 5.29 0.70
CA ASP A 64 3.20 6.73 0.69
C ASP A 64 3.91 7.09 1.99
N LYS A 65 5.22 7.34 1.90
CA LYS A 65 6.02 7.85 3.01
C LYS A 65 5.20 8.99 3.63
N PRO A 66 4.71 8.86 4.88
CA PRO A 66 4.07 9.99 5.50
C PRO A 66 5.16 11.06 5.57
N SER A 67 4.91 12.25 5.02
CA SER A 67 5.78 13.42 5.23
C SER A 67 5.85 13.85 6.70
N ASN A 68 5.40 13.00 7.63
CA ASN A 68 5.56 13.13 9.05
C ASN A 68 5.58 11.72 9.69
N SER A 69 6.74 11.05 9.68
CA SER A 69 7.00 9.95 10.61
C SER A 69 7.41 10.54 11.96
N GLY A 70 6.47 11.24 12.58
CA GLY A 70 6.54 11.67 13.97
C GLY A 70 5.73 10.77 14.90
N GLU A 71 5.10 9.69 14.43
CA GLU A 71 4.27 8.83 15.29
C GLU A 71 4.43 7.35 14.92
N LEU A 72 5.61 6.81 15.23
CA LEU A 72 5.69 5.44 15.77
C LEU A 72 5.39 5.55 17.27
N GLU A 73 4.18 5.99 17.61
CA GLU A 73 3.65 5.73 18.94
C GLU A 73 2.95 4.39 18.85
N THR A 74 3.73 3.33 19.11
CA THR A 74 3.18 2.15 19.76
C THR A 74 2.58 2.59 21.09
N LEU A 75 1.36 3.14 21.06
CA LEU A 75 0.54 3.27 22.25
C LEU A 75 -0.08 1.90 22.54
N ASP A 76 0.81 0.95 22.86
CA ASP A 76 0.50 -0.18 23.72
C ASP A 76 0.35 0.37 25.14
N LYS A 77 -0.71 1.15 25.33
CA LYS A 77 -1.24 1.48 26.64
C LYS A 77 -2.73 1.27 26.53
N LEU A 78 -3.12 0.04 26.84
CA LEU A 78 -4.41 -0.25 27.43
C LEU A 78 -4.50 0.52 28.77
N GLU A 79 -4.61 1.85 28.69
CA GLU A 79 -4.91 2.70 29.83
C GLU A 79 -6.36 2.41 30.19
N ASN A 80 -6.50 1.55 31.20
CA ASN A 80 -7.69 1.27 31.97
C ASN A 80 -8.72 2.41 31.89
N HIS A 81 -9.78 2.19 31.12
CA HIS A 81 -11.05 2.88 31.32
C HIS A 81 -11.67 2.39 32.63
N ILE A 82 -11.08 2.75 33.76
CA ILE A 82 -11.79 2.80 35.03
C ILE A 82 -12.00 4.27 35.34
N SER A 83 -13.12 4.78 34.85
CA SER A 83 -13.64 6.10 35.21
C SER A 83 -13.68 6.20 36.75
N PRO A 84 -13.03 7.19 37.37
CA PRO A 84 -13.00 7.32 38.83
C PRO A 84 -14.32 7.85 39.42
N ASN A 85 -15.44 7.76 38.68
CA ASN A 85 -16.71 8.33 39.08
C ASN A 85 -17.89 7.33 39.08
N CYS A 86 -17.60 6.03 39.11
CA CYS A 86 -18.59 5.05 39.56
C CYS A 86 -18.69 5.11 41.09
N LYS A 87 -19.51 6.04 41.60
CA LYS A 87 -20.21 5.78 42.86
C LYS A 87 -21.19 4.64 42.58
N VAL A 88 -20.80 3.43 42.96
CA VAL A 88 -21.76 2.37 43.23
C VAL A 88 -22.35 2.74 44.59
N GLU A 89 -23.51 3.38 44.59
CA GLU A 89 -24.36 3.38 45.78
C GLU A 89 -24.93 1.97 45.89
N ASP A 90 -24.46 1.24 46.89
CA ASP A 90 -25.02 -0.01 47.38
C ASP A 90 -26.42 0.28 47.95
N VAL A 91 -27.37 -0.61 47.69
CA VAL A 91 -28.80 -0.47 48.03
C VAL A 91 -29.08 -0.37 49.52
#